data_AF-A0A892IKT8-F1
#
_entry.id   AF-A0A892IKT8-F1
#
_cell.length_a   1.000
_cell.length_b   1.000
_cell.length_c   1.000
_cell.angle_alpha   90.00
_cell.angle_beta   90.00
_cell.angle_gamma   90.00
#
_symmetry.space_group_name_H-M   'P 1'
#
loop_
_entity.id
_entity.type
_entity.pdbx_description
1 polymer ?
#
loop_
_entity_poly.entity_id
_entity_poly.type
_entity_poly.pdbx_seq_one_letter_code
_entity_poly.pdbx_strand_id
1 'polypeptide(L)'
;MTNPLLSKPRPWCIGRFVFDRPMASEITNQRYTFRGENLKTQNNASIATYQAKVNDLGKTLKANRRIDPSDNNKPTNHAWLEGEVSPSASSKAFVYQKSHTDGIRLSFKSEGFVFDGDKLFHTTGSFGPDALSKFEGFYTDFYRRIKARDNWSVPTESGFCFDGGIVTGSSTYPEEVSQSFALMPGRPALLVIQMRKSTSDDQGHPLTKTLPELRAKMDQVSSGSYRILRQGKRTVAGMDAEEVLFALKEGDITSYRFYLLAPGDPSTLAKPHTAIQLLLGASSPDLKPEEATSPVDEAGALQTWDALLNSLRLRPGAV
;
A
#
# COMPACT_ATOMS: atom_id res chain seq x y z
N MET A 1 26.72 -9.71 19.00
CA MET A 1 25.59 -8.87 19.44
C MET A 1 24.33 -9.30 18.69
N THR A 2 23.17 -9.33 19.32
CA THR A 2 21.89 -9.63 18.66
C THR A 2 21.42 -8.42 17.87
N ASN A 3 21.13 -8.57 16.58
CA ASN A 3 20.64 -7.49 15.73
C ASN A 3 19.22 -7.07 16.18
N PRO A 4 19.04 -5.84 16.70
CA PRO A 4 17.77 -5.42 17.28
C PRO A 4 16.66 -5.25 16.21
N LEU A 5 17.04 -4.98 14.96
CA LEU A 5 16.12 -4.87 13.81
C LEU A 5 15.57 -6.21 13.34
N LEU A 6 15.98 -7.32 13.96
CA LEU A 6 15.50 -8.68 13.68
C LEU A 6 14.99 -9.38 14.95
N SER A 7 14.70 -8.64 16.00
CA SER A 7 14.26 -9.21 17.27
C SER A 7 12.81 -9.71 17.21
N LYS A 8 12.58 -10.95 17.68
CA LYS A 8 11.26 -11.61 17.76
C LYS A 8 10.46 -11.48 16.45
N PRO A 9 10.98 -12.01 15.33
CA PRO A 9 10.30 -11.90 14.05
C PRO A 9 8.93 -12.60 14.08
N ARG A 10 7.93 -11.99 13.46
CA ARG A 10 6.61 -12.57 13.25
C ARG A 10 6.18 -12.41 11.79
N PRO A 11 5.42 -13.38 11.26
CA PRO A 11 4.93 -13.30 9.90
C PRO A 11 3.89 -12.18 9.78
N TRP A 12 3.97 -11.46 8.66
CA TRP A 12 3.09 -10.35 8.31
C TRP A 12 2.55 -10.53 6.89
N CYS A 13 1.22 -10.53 6.75
CA CYS A 13 0.58 -10.65 5.45
C CYS A 13 0.46 -9.27 4.77
N ILE A 14 1.00 -9.14 3.57
CA ILE A 14 1.01 -7.91 2.76
C ILE A 14 0.56 -8.23 1.33
N GLY A 15 -0.65 -7.81 0.96
CA GLY A 15 -1.25 -8.22 -0.31
C GLY A 15 -1.33 -9.75 -0.42
N ARG A 16 -0.64 -10.34 -1.40
CA ARG A 16 -0.57 -11.80 -1.59
C ARG A 16 0.68 -12.45 -0.97
N PHE A 17 1.53 -11.66 -0.34
CA PHE A 17 2.82 -12.10 0.18
C PHE A 17 2.82 -12.16 1.70
N VAL A 18 3.79 -12.89 2.23
CA VAL A 18 4.14 -12.87 3.64
C VAL A 18 5.63 -12.62 3.77
N PHE A 19 6.02 -11.85 4.77
CA PHE A 19 7.41 -11.71 5.20
C PHE A 19 7.45 -11.63 6.72
N ASP A 20 8.62 -11.86 7.30
CA ASP A 20 8.79 -11.77 8.74
C ASP A 20 9.33 -10.39 9.11
N ARG A 21 8.66 -9.72 10.05
CA ARG A 21 9.07 -8.41 10.59
C ARG A 21 9.20 -8.46 12.11
N PRO A 22 10.00 -7.57 12.72
CA PRO A 22 10.08 -7.48 14.18
C PRO A 22 8.72 -7.22 14.80
N MET A 23 8.41 -7.92 15.90
CA MET A 23 7.13 -7.73 16.62
C MET A 23 6.95 -6.28 17.10
N ALA A 24 8.04 -5.61 17.46
CA ALA A 24 8.04 -4.23 17.94
C ALA A 24 7.95 -3.18 16.82
N SER A 25 7.98 -3.58 15.54
CA SER A 25 7.91 -2.61 14.45
C SER A 25 6.50 -2.05 14.27
N GLU A 26 6.40 -0.77 13.89
CA GLU A 26 5.14 -0.06 13.71
C GLU A 26 4.88 0.25 12.24
N ILE A 27 3.61 0.29 11.82
CA ILE A 27 3.24 0.77 10.48
C ILE A 27 3.13 2.28 10.54
N THR A 28 3.95 2.99 9.76
CA THR A 28 3.95 4.45 9.70
C THR A 28 3.13 5.00 8.53
N ASN A 29 3.00 4.21 7.46
CA ASN A 29 2.15 4.54 6.32
C ASN A 29 1.65 3.25 5.66
N GLN A 30 0.44 3.28 5.12
CA GLN A 30 -0.13 2.18 4.38
C GLN A 30 -1.17 2.65 3.36
N ARG A 31 -1.13 2.01 2.19
CA ARG A 31 -2.12 2.16 1.13
C ARG A 31 -2.39 0.81 0.51
N TYR A 32 -3.67 0.55 0.28
CA TYR A 32 -4.15 -0.67 -0.37
C TYR A 32 -5.16 -0.30 -1.45
N THR A 33 -5.00 -0.88 -2.62
CA THR A 33 -5.95 -0.76 -3.73
C THR A 33 -6.30 -2.15 -4.23
N PHE A 34 -7.58 -2.47 -4.34
CA PHE A 34 -8.07 -3.71 -4.92
C PHE A 34 -9.12 -3.40 -5.97
N ARG A 35 -8.92 -3.85 -7.23
CA ARG A 35 -9.82 -3.54 -8.35
C ARG A 35 -10.04 -2.03 -8.57
N GLY A 36 -9.07 -1.19 -8.23
CA GLY A 36 -9.16 0.27 -8.30
C GLY A 36 -9.83 0.94 -7.10
N GLU A 37 -10.35 0.17 -6.14
CA GLU A 37 -10.90 0.69 -4.89
C GLU A 37 -9.81 0.80 -3.83
N ASN A 38 -9.65 1.98 -3.24
CA ASN A 38 -8.80 2.17 -2.07
C ASN A 38 -9.49 1.55 -0.86
N LEU A 39 -8.72 0.85 -0.03
CA LEU A 39 -9.19 0.22 1.20
C LEU A 39 -8.56 0.89 2.42
N LYS A 40 -9.39 1.34 3.36
CA LYS A 40 -8.96 1.88 4.66
C LYS A 40 -9.70 1.20 5.80
N THR A 41 -8.99 0.92 6.88
CA THR A 41 -9.54 0.22 8.03
C THR A 41 -9.64 1.16 9.22
N GLN A 42 -10.81 1.17 9.86
CA GLN A 42 -11.00 1.72 11.18
C GLN A 42 -11.18 0.54 12.15
N ASN A 43 -10.20 0.37 13.04
CA ASN A 43 -10.23 -0.64 14.11
C ASN A 43 -11.12 -0.18 15.28
N ASN A 44 -11.57 -1.14 16.09
CA ASN A 44 -12.43 -0.89 17.26
C ASN A 44 -13.70 -0.08 16.91
N ALA A 45 -14.27 -0.32 15.73
CA ALA A 45 -15.51 0.30 15.29
C ALA A 45 -16.71 -0.46 15.87
N SER A 46 -17.81 0.26 16.08
CA SER A 46 -19.09 -0.34 16.45
C SER A 46 -20.04 -0.38 15.26
N ILE A 47 -21.05 -1.25 15.32
CA ILE A 47 -22.14 -1.25 14.34
C ILE A 47 -22.86 0.11 14.27
N ALA A 48 -22.96 0.82 15.40
CA ALA A 48 -23.53 2.17 15.43
C ALA A 48 -22.66 3.17 14.66
N THR A 49 -21.33 3.04 14.71
CA THR A 49 -20.40 3.84 13.91
C THR A 49 -20.59 3.59 12.42
N TYR A 50 -20.74 2.32 12.01
CA TYR A 50 -21.07 1.95 10.64
C TYR A 50 -22.38 2.59 10.18
N GLN A 51 -23.46 2.40 10.96
CA GLN A 51 -24.78 2.95 10.65
C GLN A 51 -24.75 4.48 10.54
N ALA A 52 -24.05 5.16 11.46
CA ALA A 52 -23.91 6.61 11.44
C ALA A 52 -23.22 7.09 10.15
N LYS A 53 -22.09 6.49 9.77
CA LYS A 53 -21.35 6.87 8.54
C LYS A 53 -22.17 6.63 7.28
N VAL A 54 -22.82 5.47 7.18
CA VAL A 54 -23.68 5.14 6.03
C VAL A 54 -24.86 6.10 5.93
N ASN A 55 -25.51 6.40 7.06
CA ASN A 55 -26.66 7.31 7.09
C ASN A 55 -26.26 8.76 6.77
N ASP A 56 -25.15 9.23 7.32
CA ASP A 56 -24.62 10.58 7.09
C ASP A 56 -24.24 10.79 5.61
N LEU A 57 -23.48 9.85 5.04
CA LEU A 57 -23.12 9.89 3.62
C LEU A 57 -24.37 9.82 2.74
N GLY A 58 -25.27 8.87 3.00
CA GLY A 58 -26.51 8.72 2.23
C GLY A 58 -27.39 9.96 2.27
N LYS A 59 -27.54 10.61 3.43
CA LYS A 59 -28.27 11.88 3.58
C LYS A 59 -27.58 13.00 2.79
N THR A 60 -26.26 13.12 2.93
CA THR A 60 -25.47 14.13 2.23
C THR A 60 -25.62 14.00 0.71
N LEU A 61 -25.48 12.80 0.16
CA LEU A 61 -25.57 12.56 -1.28
C LEU A 61 -26.98 12.80 -1.84
N LYS A 62 -28.03 12.57 -1.04
CA LYS A 62 -29.43 12.81 -1.43
C LYS A 62 -29.81 14.29 -1.35
N ALA A 63 -29.29 15.02 -0.37
CA ALA A 63 -29.63 16.41 -0.13
C ALA A 63 -28.93 17.39 -1.11
N ASN A 64 -27.68 17.10 -1.48
CA ASN A 64 -26.90 17.99 -2.33
C ASN A 64 -27.21 17.82 -3.81
N ARG A 65 -27.14 18.94 -4.56
CA ARG A 65 -27.36 19.00 -6.01
C ARG A 65 -26.03 19.12 -6.76
N ARG A 66 -25.95 18.51 -7.94
CA ARG A 66 -24.79 18.68 -8.82
C ARG A 66 -24.69 20.12 -9.26
N ILE A 67 -23.47 20.60 -9.47
CA ILE A 67 -23.20 21.92 -10.06
C ILE A 67 -22.85 21.78 -11.54
N ASP A 68 -23.10 22.83 -12.33
CA ASP A 68 -22.56 22.94 -13.69
C ASP A 68 -21.39 23.94 -13.72
N PRO A 69 -20.14 23.46 -13.80
CA PRO A 69 -18.97 24.33 -13.93
C PRO A 69 -18.98 25.27 -15.14
N SER A 70 -19.72 24.93 -16.22
CA SER A 70 -19.83 25.79 -17.40
C SER A 70 -20.79 26.96 -17.22
N ASP A 71 -21.71 26.88 -16.25
CA ASP A 71 -22.67 27.92 -15.89
C ASP A 71 -22.39 28.42 -14.46
N ASN A 72 -21.17 28.93 -14.23
CA ASN A 72 -20.76 29.54 -12.95
C ASN A 72 -21.05 28.68 -11.69
N ASN A 73 -20.94 27.35 -11.81
CA ASN A 73 -21.25 26.38 -10.75
C ASN A 73 -22.70 26.43 -10.26
N LYS A 74 -23.65 26.83 -11.13
CA LYS A 74 -25.07 26.84 -10.81
C LYS A 74 -25.56 25.43 -10.42
N PRO A 75 -26.39 25.29 -9.37
CA PRO A 75 -27.00 24.02 -9.04
C PRO A 75 -27.92 23.51 -10.15
N THR A 76 -27.83 22.22 -10.43
CA THR A 76 -28.71 21.47 -11.34
C THR A 76 -29.88 20.83 -10.57
N ASN A 77 -30.82 20.21 -11.28
CA ASN A 77 -31.91 19.46 -10.66
C ASN A 77 -31.50 18.04 -10.21
N HIS A 78 -30.31 17.56 -10.59
CA HIS A 78 -29.84 16.23 -10.24
C HIS A 78 -29.19 16.22 -8.85
N ALA A 79 -29.57 15.25 -8.02
CA ALA A 79 -28.88 14.99 -6.76
C ALA A 79 -27.46 14.48 -7.02
N TRP A 80 -26.58 14.55 -6.01
CA TRP A 80 -25.27 13.92 -6.12
C TRP A 80 -25.39 12.41 -6.27
N LEU A 81 -26.26 11.78 -5.48
CA LEU A 81 -26.50 10.34 -5.51
C LEU A 81 -26.97 9.89 -6.90
N GLU A 82 -26.32 8.86 -7.43
CA GLU A 82 -26.73 8.16 -8.64
C GLU A 82 -27.32 6.78 -8.29
N GLY A 83 -26.72 6.07 -7.33
CA GLY A 83 -27.19 4.76 -6.90
C GLY A 83 -26.59 4.31 -5.57
N GLU A 84 -27.24 3.34 -4.94
CA GLU A 84 -26.79 2.70 -3.72
C GLU A 84 -27.07 1.19 -3.78
N VAL A 85 -26.19 0.38 -3.17
CA VAL A 85 -26.34 -1.08 -3.08
C VAL A 85 -25.98 -1.53 -1.66
N SER A 86 -26.74 -2.47 -1.11
CA SER A 86 -26.49 -3.04 0.23
C SER A 86 -26.30 -4.56 0.13
N PRO A 87 -25.08 -5.05 -0.16
CA PRO A 87 -24.82 -6.49 -0.34
C PRO A 87 -25.13 -7.34 0.91
N SER A 88 -25.13 -6.74 2.09
CA SER A 88 -25.50 -7.36 3.36
C SER A 88 -26.05 -6.32 4.33
N ALA A 89 -26.57 -6.76 5.49
CA ALA A 89 -27.01 -5.85 6.55
C ALA A 89 -25.88 -4.97 7.11
N SER A 90 -24.63 -5.39 6.94
CA SER A 90 -23.42 -4.70 7.43
C SER A 90 -22.55 -4.16 6.30
N SER A 91 -23.07 -4.03 5.08
CA SER A 91 -22.33 -3.40 3.99
C SER A 91 -23.20 -2.53 3.10
N LYS A 92 -22.69 -1.37 2.69
CA LYS A 92 -23.37 -0.45 1.77
C LYS A 92 -22.39 0.36 0.95
N ALA A 93 -22.63 0.45 -0.35
CA ALA A 93 -21.88 1.30 -1.27
C ALA A 93 -22.80 2.31 -1.97
N PHE A 94 -22.22 3.44 -2.35
CA PHE A 94 -22.85 4.53 -3.05
C PHE A 94 -22.04 4.86 -4.31
N VAL A 95 -22.74 5.26 -5.36
CA VAL A 95 -22.15 5.86 -6.56
C VAL A 95 -22.77 7.22 -6.78
N TYR A 96 -21.95 8.23 -7.06
CA TYR A 96 -22.39 9.62 -7.10
C TYR A 96 -21.53 10.49 -8.01
N GLN A 97 -22.05 11.65 -8.38
CA GLN A 97 -21.34 12.72 -9.08
C GLN A 97 -21.64 14.06 -8.41
N LYS A 98 -20.64 14.94 -8.34
CA LYS A 98 -20.82 16.29 -7.77
C LYS A 98 -21.07 17.37 -8.81
N SER A 99 -20.81 17.06 -10.07
CA SER A 99 -20.91 18.01 -11.19
C SER A 99 -21.55 17.35 -12.40
N HIS A 100 -22.15 18.17 -13.25
CA HIS A 100 -22.73 17.78 -14.54
C HIS A 100 -22.56 18.94 -15.51
N THR A 101 -22.13 18.67 -16.75
CA THR A 101 -22.04 19.66 -17.82
C THR A 101 -22.51 19.01 -19.11
N ASP A 102 -23.38 19.67 -19.85
CA ASP A 102 -23.95 19.16 -21.10
C ASP A 102 -22.83 18.81 -22.10
N GLY A 103 -22.97 17.64 -22.73
CA GLY A 103 -21.97 17.11 -23.67
C GLY A 103 -20.69 16.56 -23.03
N ILE A 104 -20.49 16.70 -21.70
CA ILE A 104 -19.31 16.16 -20.99
C ILE A 104 -19.69 14.94 -20.16
N ARG A 105 -19.07 13.81 -20.48
CA ARG A 105 -19.29 12.54 -19.78
C ARG A 105 -18.30 12.37 -18.62
N LEU A 106 -18.70 12.81 -17.44
CA LEU A 106 -17.88 12.72 -16.23
C LEU A 106 -17.87 11.30 -15.64
N SER A 107 -16.78 10.95 -14.96
CA SER A 107 -16.71 9.71 -14.18
C SER A 107 -17.53 9.82 -12.90
N PHE A 108 -18.09 8.71 -12.44
CA PHE A 108 -18.74 8.61 -11.14
C PHE A 108 -17.72 8.34 -10.04
N LYS A 109 -17.93 8.91 -8.87
CA LYS A 109 -17.23 8.53 -7.64
C LYS A 109 -17.99 7.42 -6.95
N SER A 110 -17.27 6.53 -6.28
CA SER A 110 -17.86 5.48 -5.47
C SER A 110 -17.26 5.49 -4.07
N GLU A 111 -18.11 5.23 -3.09
CA GLU A 111 -17.74 5.25 -1.67
C GLU A 111 -18.64 4.29 -0.90
N GLY A 112 -18.08 3.53 0.02
CA GLY A 112 -18.88 2.60 0.81
C GLY A 112 -18.16 2.00 1.99
N PHE A 113 -18.91 1.20 2.74
CA PHE A 113 -18.51 0.70 4.05
C PHE A 113 -18.88 -0.77 4.19
N VAL A 114 -17.97 -1.55 4.78
CA VAL A 114 -18.20 -2.93 5.23
C VAL A 114 -17.85 -3.02 6.71
N PHE A 115 -18.79 -3.47 7.52
CA PHE A 115 -18.58 -3.74 8.93
C PHE A 115 -18.53 -5.25 9.19
N ASP A 116 -17.47 -5.70 9.84
CA ASP A 116 -17.25 -7.10 10.20
C ASP A 116 -16.50 -7.19 11.54
N GLY A 117 -17.12 -7.86 12.52
CA GLY A 117 -16.63 -7.95 13.90
C GLY A 117 -16.53 -6.58 14.59
N ASP A 118 -15.30 -6.09 14.75
CA ASP A 118 -14.91 -4.82 15.37
C ASP A 118 -14.26 -3.85 14.36
N LYS A 119 -14.34 -4.16 13.06
CA LYS A 119 -13.65 -3.42 12.01
C LYS A 119 -14.64 -2.83 11.03
N LEU A 120 -14.34 -1.60 10.63
CA LEU A 120 -15.03 -0.89 9.58
C LEU A 120 -14.07 -0.64 8.42
N PHE A 121 -14.36 -1.26 7.28
CA PHE A 121 -13.62 -1.07 6.05
C PHE A 121 -14.32 0.00 5.21
N HIS A 122 -13.60 1.08 4.93
CA HIS A 122 -14.04 2.17 4.07
C HIS A 122 -13.40 1.99 2.70
N THR A 123 -14.23 1.97 1.65
CA THR A 123 -13.76 1.86 0.27
C THR A 123 -14.08 3.12 -0.53
N THR A 124 -13.13 3.54 -1.37
CA THR A 124 -13.34 4.67 -2.29
C THR A 124 -12.74 4.40 -3.66
N GLY A 125 -13.45 4.79 -4.71
CA GLY A 125 -12.96 4.66 -6.08
C GLY A 125 -13.79 5.45 -7.08
N SER A 126 -13.87 4.92 -8.30
CA SER A 126 -14.58 5.57 -9.38
C SER A 126 -14.97 4.62 -10.50
N PHE A 127 -16.08 4.94 -11.17
CA PHE A 127 -16.53 4.28 -12.38
C PHE A 127 -16.44 5.25 -13.55
N GLY A 128 -15.93 4.78 -14.68
CA GLY A 128 -16.04 5.53 -15.93
C GLY A 128 -17.51 5.80 -16.30
N PRO A 129 -17.78 6.80 -17.15
CA PRO A 129 -19.14 7.19 -17.51
C PRO A 129 -19.98 6.06 -18.13
N ASP A 130 -19.32 5.10 -18.81
CA ASP A 130 -19.95 3.93 -19.42
C ASP A 130 -20.06 2.71 -18.49
N ALA A 131 -19.50 2.78 -17.30
CA ALA A 131 -19.36 1.63 -16.40
C ALA A 131 -20.37 1.63 -15.24
N LEU A 132 -21.29 2.61 -15.18
CA LEU A 132 -22.26 2.73 -14.09
C LEU A 132 -23.14 1.48 -13.95
N SER A 133 -23.53 0.85 -15.06
CA SER A 133 -24.33 -0.38 -15.06
C SER A 133 -23.64 -1.56 -14.34
N LYS A 134 -22.32 -1.51 -14.14
CA LYS A 134 -21.55 -2.53 -13.42
C LYS A 134 -21.52 -2.32 -11.91
N PHE A 135 -21.96 -1.16 -11.41
CA PHE A 135 -21.84 -0.76 -10.01
C PHE A 135 -22.39 -1.80 -9.04
N GLU A 136 -23.63 -2.23 -9.23
CA GLU A 136 -24.33 -3.14 -8.32
C GLU A 136 -23.64 -4.51 -8.25
N GLY A 137 -23.36 -5.11 -9.43
CA GLY A 137 -22.68 -6.40 -9.52
C GLY A 137 -21.25 -6.35 -8.97
N PHE A 138 -20.53 -5.25 -9.22
CA PHE A 138 -19.18 -5.04 -8.70
C PHE A 138 -19.16 -5.04 -7.18
N TYR A 139 -19.96 -4.20 -6.51
CA TYR A 139 -19.92 -4.09 -5.05
C TYR A 139 -20.55 -5.29 -4.35
N THR A 140 -21.55 -5.93 -4.96
CA THR A 140 -22.10 -7.19 -4.45
C THR A 140 -21.04 -8.28 -4.40
N ASP A 141 -20.27 -8.45 -5.47
CA ASP A 141 -19.16 -9.41 -5.50
C ASP A 141 -18.01 -9.00 -4.58
N PHE A 142 -17.61 -7.74 -4.62
CA PHE A 142 -16.46 -7.24 -3.87
C PHE A 142 -16.68 -7.31 -2.35
N TYR A 143 -17.80 -6.79 -1.84
CA TYR A 143 -18.03 -6.71 -0.40
C TYR A 143 -18.31 -8.07 0.23
N ARG A 144 -18.90 -9.01 -0.51
CA ARG A 144 -19.05 -10.40 -0.05
C ARG A 144 -17.71 -11.10 0.19
N ARG A 145 -16.64 -10.65 -0.48
CA ARG A 145 -15.30 -11.23 -0.35
C ARG A 145 -14.47 -10.60 0.76
N ILE A 146 -14.89 -9.46 1.31
CA ILE A 146 -14.17 -8.78 2.40
C ILE A 146 -14.46 -9.51 3.70
N LYS A 147 -13.40 -9.89 4.41
CA LYS A 147 -13.47 -10.48 5.76
C LYS A 147 -12.48 -9.80 6.69
N ALA A 148 -12.91 -9.58 7.93
CA ALA A 148 -12.04 -9.18 9.01
C ALA A 148 -11.05 -10.29 9.38
N ARG A 149 -9.84 -9.89 9.79
CA ARG A 149 -8.83 -10.79 10.33
C ARG A 149 -7.96 -10.08 11.36
N ASP A 150 -7.30 -10.88 12.18
CA ASP A 150 -6.16 -10.40 12.93
C ASP A 150 -4.94 -10.19 12.01
N ASN A 151 -4.21 -9.11 12.23
CA ASN A 151 -3.11 -8.69 11.37
C ASN A 151 -1.90 -9.61 11.47
N TRP A 152 -1.68 -10.21 12.64
CA TRP A 152 -0.59 -11.16 12.91
C TRP A 152 -0.94 -12.61 12.52
N SER A 153 -2.15 -12.83 12.00
CA SER A 153 -2.61 -14.10 11.51
C SER A 153 -2.42 -14.17 10.00
N VAL A 154 -1.75 -15.22 9.52
CA VAL A 154 -1.53 -15.47 8.08
C VAL A 154 -2.69 -16.31 7.55
N PRO A 155 -3.54 -15.78 6.66
CA PRO A 155 -4.66 -16.55 6.10
C PRO A 155 -4.16 -17.70 5.22
N THR A 156 -4.86 -18.83 5.21
CA THR A 156 -4.61 -19.94 4.28
C THR A 156 -5.51 -19.90 3.04
N GLU A 157 -6.64 -19.17 3.11
CA GLU A 157 -7.53 -18.97 1.97
C GLU A 157 -6.91 -18.04 0.92
N SER A 158 -7.28 -18.18 -0.36
CA SER A 158 -6.84 -17.28 -1.42
C SER A 158 -7.39 -15.88 -1.22
N GLY A 159 -6.59 -14.87 -1.55
CA GLY A 159 -7.00 -13.47 -1.45
C GLY A 159 -5.89 -12.48 -1.14
N PHE A 160 -6.28 -11.20 -1.17
CA PHE A 160 -5.41 -10.05 -0.97
C PHE A 160 -5.55 -9.50 0.46
N CYS A 161 -4.49 -9.59 1.26
CA CYS A 161 -4.42 -9.01 2.60
C CYS A 161 -4.27 -7.49 2.55
N PHE A 162 -5.07 -6.83 3.37
CA PHE A 162 -4.92 -5.43 3.73
C PHE A 162 -4.97 -5.28 5.26
N ASP A 163 -4.88 -4.06 5.77
CA ASP A 163 -4.90 -3.81 7.21
C ASP A 163 -6.20 -4.33 7.85
N GLY A 164 -6.09 -5.25 8.80
CA GLY A 164 -7.21 -5.83 9.53
C GLY A 164 -8.17 -6.69 8.70
N GLY A 165 -7.87 -6.95 7.42
CA GLY A 165 -8.79 -7.67 6.53
C GLY A 165 -8.14 -8.42 5.38
N ILE A 166 -8.95 -9.21 4.69
CA ILE A 166 -8.62 -9.90 3.45
C ILE A 166 -9.76 -9.75 2.45
N VAL A 167 -9.44 -9.54 1.17
CA VAL A 167 -10.37 -9.72 0.06
C VAL A 167 -10.15 -11.12 -0.51
N THR A 168 -11.07 -12.03 -0.25
CA THR A 168 -10.94 -13.45 -0.55
C THR A 168 -11.14 -13.78 -2.04
N GLY A 169 -10.57 -14.90 -2.45
CA GLY A 169 -10.67 -15.47 -3.79
C GLY A 169 -9.60 -14.98 -4.78
N SER A 170 -9.65 -15.56 -5.97
CA SER A 170 -8.81 -15.17 -7.08
C SER A 170 -9.23 -13.80 -7.64
N SER A 171 -8.28 -13.17 -8.32
CA SER A 171 -8.46 -11.88 -8.98
C SER A 171 -7.73 -11.89 -10.31
N THR A 172 -8.26 -11.17 -11.29
CA THR A 172 -7.59 -10.85 -12.55
C THR A 172 -7.34 -9.34 -12.68
N TYR A 173 -7.71 -8.59 -11.63
CA TYR A 173 -7.70 -7.14 -11.62
C TYR A 173 -6.43 -6.60 -10.95
N PRO A 174 -6.09 -5.32 -11.19
CA PRO A 174 -4.99 -4.68 -10.51
C PRO A 174 -5.17 -4.69 -8.99
N GLU A 175 -4.08 -5.03 -8.32
CA GLU A 175 -3.90 -5.01 -6.87
C GLU A 175 -2.65 -4.19 -6.58
N GLU A 176 -2.72 -3.35 -5.56
CA GLU A 176 -1.60 -2.50 -5.14
C GLU A 176 -1.54 -2.44 -3.61
N VAL A 177 -0.32 -2.54 -3.10
CA VAL A 177 -0.02 -2.32 -1.69
C VAL A 177 1.26 -1.52 -1.56
N SER A 178 1.22 -0.52 -0.69
CA SER A 178 2.40 0.23 -0.23
C SER A 178 2.36 0.28 1.28
N GLN A 179 3.36 -0.27 1.96
CA GLN A 179 3.49 -0.18 3.41
C GLN A 179 4.87 0.29 3.82
N SER A 180 4.89 1.15 4.84
CA SER A 180 6.11 1.62 5.50
C SER A 180 6.10 1.15 6.95
N PHE A 181 7.22 0.59 7.40
CA PHE A 181 7.41 0.04 8.73
C PHE A 181 8.58 0.74 9.43
N ALA A 182 8.32 1.37 10.59
CA ALA A 182 9.37 1.74 11.51
C ALA A 182 9.84 0.47 12.23
N LEU A 183 10.98 -0.08 11.83
CA LEU A 183 11.55 -1.32 12.38
C LEU A 183 12.01 -1.15 13.83
N MET A 184 12.34 0.07 14.23
CA MET A 184 12.70 0.46 15.59
C MET A 184 12.09 1.82 15.89
N PRO A 185 10.88 1.88 16.48
CA PRO A 185 10.25 3.14 16.86
C PRO A 185 11.17 4.02 17.70
N GLY A 186 11.19 5.32 17.40
CA GLY A 186 12.10 6.30 18.02
C GLY A 186 13.49 6.39 17.37
N ARG A 187 13.85 5.50 16.43
CA ARG A 187 15.11 5.55 15.68
C ARG A 187 14.83 5.57 14.17
N PRO A 188 15.69 6.20 13.34
CA PRO A 188 15.53 6.17 11.88
C PRO A 188 15.83 4.77 11.30
N ALA A 189 14.83 3.89 11.28
CA ALA A 189 14.92 2.55 10.71
C ALA A 189 13.62 2.22 9.97
N LEU A 190 13.59 2.49 8.66
CA LEU A 190 12.39 2.39 7.83
C LEU A 190 12.54 1.29 6.79
N LEU A 191 11.57 0.38 6.75
CA LEU A 191 11.36 -0.56 5.64
C LEU A 191 10.14 -0.09 4.84
N VAL A 192 10.28 0.02 3.52
CA VAL A 192 9.18 0.34 2.61
C VAL A 192 9.02 -0.81 1.62
N ILE A 193 7.81 -1.35 1.50
CA ILE A 193 7.48 -2.39 0.51
C ILE A 193 6.33 -1.87 -0.35
N GLN A 194 6.54 -1.87 -1.66
CA GLN A 194 5.55 -1.49 -2.65
C GLN A 194 5.39 -2.61 -3.65
N MET A 195 4.15 -3.03 -3.87
CA MET A 195 3.80 -4.03 -4.87
C MET A 195 2.61 -3.53 -5.66
N ARG A 196 2.69 -3.70 -6.98
CA ARG A 196 1.58 -3.41 -7.90
C ARG A 196 1.55 -4.44 -9.02
N LYS A 197 0.47 -4.45 -9.79
CA LYS A 197 0.43 -5.19 -11.05
C LYS A 197 1.65 -4.83 -11.92
N SER A 198 2.35 -5.86 -12.39
CA SER A 198 3.44 -5.72 -13.36
C SER A 198 2.87 -5.38 -14.75
N THR A 199 3.59 -4.56 -15.50
CA THR A 199 3.29 -4.20 -16.88
C THR A 199 4.45 -4.61 -17.79
N SER A 200 4.20 -4.69 -19.10
CA SER A 200 5.26 -5.01 -20.07
C SER A 200 6.42 -4.00 -20.04
N ASP A 201 6.12 -2.73 -19.72
CA ASP A 201 7.10 -1.65 -19.69
C ASP A 201 8.10 -1.80 -18.52
N ASP A 202 7.71 -2.47 -17.44
CA ASP A 202 8.54 -2.66 -16.25
C ASP A 202 9.86 -3.38 -16.56
N GLN A 203 9.88 -4.23 -17.59
CA GLN A 203 11.08 -4.95 -18.03
C GLN A 203 12.14 -4.01 -18.66
N GLY A 204 11.73 -2.83 -19.13
CA GLY A 204 12.61 -1.85 -19.77
C GLY A 204 13.46 -1.03 -18.79
N HIS A 205 13.06 -0.98 -17.52
CA HIS A 205 13.57 -0.06 -16.48
C HIS A 205 14.22 -0.78 -15.27
N PRO A 206 15.26 -1.62 -15.48
CA PRO A 206 15.98 -2.23 -14.37
C PRO A 206 16.68 -1.18 -13.50
N LEU A 207 16.83 -1.48 -12.21
CA LEU A 207 17.41 -0.57 -11.22
C LEU A 207 18.82 -0.15 -11.60
N THR A 208 19.62 -1.06 -12.15
CA THR A 208 21.00 -0.82 -12.59
C THR A 208 21.12 0.24 -13.68
N LYS A 209 20.12 0.38 -14.56
CA LYS A 209 20.11 1.45 -15.57
C LYS A 209 19.86 2.83 -14.98
N THR A 210 19.17 2.91 -13.83
CA THR A 210 18.91 4.17 -13.12
C THR A 210 20.05 4.58 -12.17
N LEU A 211 21.06 3.72 -12.00
CA LEU A 211 22.19 3.99 -11.10
C LEU A 211 23.03 5.21 -11.45
N PRO A 212 23.35 5.50 -12.72
CA PRO A 212 24.08 6.72 -13.05
C PRO A 212 23.33 7.98 -12.59
N GLU A 213 22.02 8.01 -12.78
CA GLU A 213 21.16 9.11 -12.33
C GLU A 213 21.08 9.18 -10.80
N LEU A 214 20.96 8.02 -10.14
CA LEU A 214 20.95 7.95 -8.67
C LEU A 214 22.27 8.44 -8.08
N ARG A 215 23.41 8.03 -8.66
CA ARG A 215 24.75 8.51 -8.26
C ARG A 215 24.88 10.01 -8.47
N ALA A 216 24.52 10.52 -9.65
CA ALA A 216 24.56 11.95 -9.93
C ALA A 216 23.71 12.76 -8.94
N LYS A 217 22.53 12.25 -8.57
CA LYS A 217 21.68 12.87 -7.55
C LYS A 217 22.29 12.81 -6.15
N MET A 218 22.93 11.70 -5.79
CA MET A 218 23.65 11.60 -4.52
C MET A 218 24.86 12.54 -4.47
N ASP A 219 25.63 12.64 -5.54
CA ASP A 219 26.77 13.56 -5.67
C ASP A 219 26.34 15.03 -5.54
N GLN A 220 25.12 15.38 -6.00
CA GLN A 220 24.58 16.74 -5.91
C GLN A 220 24.02 17.10 -4.53
N VAL A 221 23.50 16.13 -3.79
CA VAL A 221 22.72 16.37 -2.56
C VAL A 221 23.52 16.06 -1.30
N SER A 222 24.52 15.16 -1.37
CA SER A 222 25.35 14.78 -0.24
C SER A 222 26.52 15.76 -0.05
N SER A 223 26.61 16.39 1.11
CA SER A 223 27.86 17.00 1.59
C SER A 223 28.85 15.97 2.18
N GLY A 224 28.43 14.70 2.27
CA GLY A 224 29.19 13.58 2.80
C GLY A 224 29.73 12.61 1.74
N SER A 225 30.33 11.51 2.17
CA SER A 225 30.81 10.44 1.28
C SER A 225 29.83 9.27 1.21
N TYR A 226 29.85 8.53 0.10
CA TYR A 226 29.11 7.27 -0.03
C TYR A 226 29.99 6.16 -0.60
N ARG A 227 29.59 4.92 -0.31
CA ARG A 227 30.19 3.71 -0.84
C ARG A 227 29.09 2.71 -1.21
N ILE A 228 29.27 2.05 -2.34
CA ILE A 228 28.41 0.93 -2.73
C ILE A 228 28.89 -0.32 -1.98
N LEU A 229 28.01 -0.93 -1.22
CA LEU A 229 28.27 -2.16 -0.46
C LEU A 229 28.03 -3.40 -1.32
N ARG A 230 26.94 -3.40 -2.09
CA ARG A 230 26.54 -4.50 -2.97
C ARG A 230 25.68 -3.96 -4.09
N GLN A 231 25.85 -4.50 -5.29
CA GLN A 231 25.04 -4.18 -6.46
C GLN A 231 24.98 -5.41 -7.35
N GLY A 232 23.80 -5.74 -7.85
CA GLY A 232 23.67 -6.82 -8.83
C GLY A 232 22.29 -7.45 -8.88
N LYS A 233 22.22 -8.58 -9.57
CA LYS A 233 21.01 -9.40 -9.69
C LYS A 233 20.86 -10.29 -8.46
N ARG A 234 19.62 -10.54 -8.06
CA ARG A 234 19.25 -11.56 -7.07
C ARG A 234 17.86 -12.09 -7.35
N THR A 235 17.52 -13.21 -6.72
CA THR A 235 16.15 -13.72 -6.70
C THR A 235 15.50 -13.37 -5.37
N VAL A 236 14.24 -12.92 -5.40
CA VAL A 236 13.43 -12.68 -4.20
C VAL A 236 12.01 -13.20 -4.43
N ALA A 237 11.49 -14.00 -3.51
CA ALA A 237 10.16 -14.60 -3.62
C ALA A 237 9.86 -15.27 -5.00
N GLY A 238 10.88 -15.86 -5.64
CA GLY A 238 10.77 -16.48 -6.97
C GLY A 238 10.73 -15.51 -8.16
N MET A 239 11.06 -14.24 -7.93
CA MET A 239 11.17 -13.19 -8.95
C MET A 239 12.63 -12.80 -9.17
N ASP A 240 13.00 -12.53 -10.42
CA ASP A 240 14.26 -11.89 -10.74
C ASP A 240 14.21 -10.42 -10.34
N ALA A 241 15.24 -9.98 -9.64
CA ALA A 241 15.35 -8.64 -9.09
C ALA A 241 16.77 -8.10 -9.23
N GLU A 242 16.89 -6.80 -9.08
CA GLU A 242 18.16 -6.11 -8.92
C GLU A 242 18.18 -5.37 -7.60
N GLU A 243 19.35 -5.30 -6.99
CA GLU A 243 19.58 -4.51 -5.78
C GLU A 243 20.77 -3.58 -5.91
N VAL A 244 20.71 -2.49 -5.15
CA VAL A 244 21.85 -1.61 -4.88
C VAL A 244 21.82 -1.15 -3.44
N LEU A 245 22.95 -1.27 -2.76
CA LEU A 245 23.10 -1.02 -1.33
C LEU A 245 24.18 0.03 -1.12
N PHE A 246 23.84 1.14 -0.47
CA PHE A 246 24.76 2.23 -0.17
C PHE A 246 25.01 2.36 1.32
N ALA A 247 26.25 2.65 1.69
CA ALA A 247 26.61 3.28 2.96
C ALA A 247 26.92 4.75 2.69
N LEU A 248 26.39 5.64 3.54
CA LEU A 248 26.61 7.08 3.47
C LEU A 248 27.17 7.54 4.81
N LYS A 249 28.08 8.52 4.76
CA LYS A 249 28.63 9.17 5.94
C LYS A 249 28.57 10.68 5.78
N GLU A 250 27.78 11.33 6.62
CA GLU A 250 27.58 12.78 6.67
C GLU A 250 27.95 13.27 8.08
N GLY A 251 29.16 13.83 8.24
CA GLY A 251 29.70 14.14 9.56
C GLY A 251 29.79 12.89 10.44
N ASP A 252 29.13 12.94 11.60
CA ASP A 252 29.05 11.82 12.56
C ASP A 252 27.90 10.85 12.28
N ILE A 253 27.08 11.12 11.26
CA ILE A 253 25.92 10.29 10.92
C ILE A 253 26.33 9.27 9.86
N THR A 254 26.34 8.00 10.24
CA THR A 254 26.38 6.87 9.30
C THR A 254 24.96 6.42 8.96
N SER A 255 24.66 6.25 7.68
CA SER A 255 23.36 5.78 7.21
C SER A 255 23.49 4.73 6.08
N TYR A 256 22.48 3.89 5.95
CA TYR A 256 22.39 2.86 4.92
C TYR A 256 21.13 3.07 4.09
N ARG A 257 21.26 2.93 2.76
CA ARG A 257 20.18 3.12 1.79
C ARG A 257 20.18 1.95 0.83
N PHE A 258 19.26 1.03 1.03
CA PHE A 258 19.21 -0.23 0.30
C PHE A 258 17.94 -0.28 -0.54
N TYR A 259 18.09 -0.66 -1.80
CA TYR A 259 17.01 -0.67 -2.77
C TYR A 259 16.98 -2.01 -3.49
N LEU A 260 15.78 -2.54 -3.70
CA LEU A 260 15.52 -3.69 -4.55
C LEU A 260 14.36 -3.36 -5.49
N LEU A 261 14.49 -3.79 -6.74
CA LEU A 261 13.44 -3.72 -7.74
C LEU A 261 13.31 -5.07 -8.45
N ALA A 262 12.11 -5.64 -8.42
CA ALA A 262 11.71 -6.77 -9.25
C ALA A 262 10.65 -6.28 -10.26
N PRO A 263 10.92 -6.31 -11.57
CA PRO A 263 9.94 -5.92 -12.59
C PRO A 263 8.64 -6.73 -12.55
N GLY A 264 8.71 -7.97 -12.04
CA GLY A 264 7.57 -8.90 -11.97
C GLY A 264 7.26 -9.57 -13.31
N ASP A 265 6.09 -10.19 -13.37
CA ASP A 265 5.55 -10.86 -14.56
C ASP A 265 4.08 -10.42 -14.76
N PRO A 266 3.76 -9.72 -15.87
CA PRO A 266 2.42 -9.20 -16.11
C PRO A 266 1.34 -10.28 -16.27
N SER A 267 1.73 -11.54 -16.47
CA SER A 267 0.80 -12.67 -16.66
C SER A 267 0.26 -13.25 -15.35
N THR A 268 0.82 -12.88 -14.18
CA THR A 268 0.46 -13.50 -12.90
C THR A 268 0.45 -12.53 -11.72
N LEU A 269 -0.47 -12.75 -10.77
CA LEU A 269 -0.46 -12.05 -9.47
C LEU A 269 0.61 -12.59 -8.52
N ALA A 270 1.20 -13.75 -8.81
CA ALA A 270 2.25 -14.36 -8.00
C ALA A 270 3.60 -13.64 -8.11
N LYS A 271 3.77 -12.78 -9.12
CA LYS A 271 5.00 -12.05 -9.40
C LYS A 271 4.69 -10.58 -9.73
N PRO A 272 4.22 -9.78 -8.76
CA PRO A 272 3.94 -8.37 -8.99
C PRO A 272 5.24 -7.59 -9.24
N HIS A 273 5.10 -6.41 -9.82
CA HIS A 273 6.19 -5.44 -9.78
C HIS A 273 6.41 -5.05 -8.31
N THR A 274 7.62 -5.26 -7.81
CA THR A 274 7.96 -5.14 -6.39
C THR A 274 9.15 -4.20 -6.20
N ALA A 275 8.96 -3.15 -5.40
CA ALA A 275 10.03 -2.25 -4.96
C ALA A 275 10.16 -2.31 -3.44
N ILE A 276 11.38 -2.50 -2.94
CA ILE A 276 11.67 -2.57 -1.50
C ILE A 276 12.80 -1.60 -1.18
N GLN A 277 12.63 -0.86 -0.09
CA GLN A 277 13.64 0.07 0.42
C GLN A 277 13.89 -0.19 1.89
N LEU A 278 15.16 -0.21 2.30
CA LEU A 278 15.56 -0.19 3.70
C LEU A 278 16.44 1.03 3.94
N LEU A 279 15.96 1.93 4.78
CA LEU A 279 16.61 3.20 5.11
C LEU A 279 16.96 3.18 6.60
N LEU A 280 18.25 3.14 6.91
CA LEU A 280 18.76 3.13 8.29
C LEU A 280 19.59 4.38 8.53
N GLY A 281 19.32 5.12 9.61
CA GLY A 281 19.91 6.41 9.90
C GLY A 281 19.38 7.53 9.00
N ALA A 282 19.09 8.70 9.56
CA ALA A 282 18.71 9.90 8.85
C ALA A 282 18.99 11.12 9.73
N SER A 283 19.58 12.18 9.13
CA SER A 283 19.71 13.46 9.81
C SER A 283 18.32 14.04 10.13
N SER A 284 18.15 14.52 11.35
CA SER A 284 16.93 15.16 11.83
C SER A 284 17.32 16.27 12.79
N PRO A 285 16.70 17.47 12.71
CA PRO A 285 16.95 18.54 13.67
C PRO A 285 16.54 18.15 15.10
N ASP A 286 15.64 17.18 15.24
CA ASP A 286 15.07 16.76 16.53
C ASP A 286 15.87 15.62 17.21
N LEU A 287 16.92 15.09 16.56
CA LEU A 287 17.71 13.96 17.06
C LEU A 287 19.17 14.33 17.23
N LYS A 288 19.80 13.81 18.29
CA LYS A 288 21.26 13.87 18.42
C LYS A 288 21.92 13.01 17.33
N PRO A 289 23.18 13.27 16.94
CA PRO A 289 23.87 12.46 15.92
C PRO A 289 23.88 10.95 16.22
N GLU A 290 24.07 10.58 17.49
CA GLU A 290 24.01 9.19 17.97
C GLU A 290 22.62 8.54 17.78
N GLU A 291 21.56 9.34 17.85
CA GLU A 291 20.15 8.95 17.64
C GLU A 291 19.71 9.07 16.17
N ALA A 292 20.44 9.85 15.36
CA ALA A 292 20.22 10.02 13.93
C ALA A 292 20.94 8.96 13.09
N THR A 293 22.07 8.42 13.56
CA THR A 293 22.81 7.37 12.83
C THR A 293 22.08 6.02 12.84
N SER A 294 22.45 5.12 11.91
CA SER A 294 21.92 3.76 11.84
C SER A 294 21.97 3.06 13.21
N PRO A 295 20.90 2.36 13.62
CA PRO A 295 20.89 1.61 14.89
C PRO A 295 21.75 0.35 14.87
N VAL A 296 22.31 -0.01 13.71
CA VAL A 296 23.21 -1.15 13.51
C VAL A 296 24.39 -0.74 12.65
N ASP A 297 25.49 -1.47 12.77
CA ASP A 297 26.65 -1.34 11.89
C ASP A 297 26.39 -1.93 10.49
N GLU A 298 27.41 -1.92 9.64
CA GLU A 298 27.30 -2.39 8.25
C GLU A 298 26.91 -3.87 8.16
N ALA A 299 27.52 -4.71 9.00
CA ALA A 299 27.21 -6.14 9.03
C ALA A 299 25.76 -6.37 9.48
N GLY A 300 25.30 -5.65 10.50
CA GLY A 300 23.91 -5.69 10.96
C GLY A 300 22.92 -5.14 9.92
N ALA A 301 23.28 -4.09 9.18
CA ALA A 301 22.45 -3.55 8.11
C ALA A 301 22.26 -4.57 6.99
N LEU A 302 23.34 -5.18 6.49
CA LEU A 302 23.31 -6.24 5.48
C LEU A 302 22.54 -7.47 5.97
N GLN A 303 22.74 -7.88 7.23
CA GLN A 303 21.98 -8.97 7.83
C GLN A 303 20.48 -8.67 7.87
N THR A 304 20.10 -7.45 8.25
CA THR A 304 18.69 -7.02 8.29
C THR A 304 18.05 -7.13 6.92
N TRP A 305 18.75 -6.61 5.90
CA TRP A 305 18.31 -6.66 4.51
C TRP A 305 18.08 -8.08 4.02
N ASP A 306 19.08 -8.95 4.18
CA ASP A 306 19.00 -10.31 3.68
C ASP A 306 17.96 -11.14 4.44
N ALA A 307 17.82 -10.96 5.75
CA ALA A 307 16.79 -11.65 6.53
C ALA A 307 15.37 -11.26 6.11
N LEU A 308 15.09 -9.95 5.93
CA LEU A 308 13.78 -9.47 5.49
C LEU A 308 13.44 -10.00 4.09
N LEU A 309 14.37 -9.90 3.14
CA LEU A 309 14.15 -10.38 1.77
C LEU A 309 14.04 -11.90 1.66
N ASN A 310 14.83 -12.66 2.43
CA ASN A 310 14.76 -14.12 2.42
C ASN A 310 13.46 -14.65 3.07
N SER A 311 12.85 -13.87 3.97
CA SER A 311 11.55 -14.20 4.53
C SER A 311 10.39 -13.89 3.58
N LEU A 312 10.58 -12.99 2.61
CA LEU A 312 9.55 -12.60 1.66
C LEU A 312 9.23 -13.76 0.70
N ARG A 313 7.97 -14.18 0.71
CA ARG A 313 7.48 -15.28 -0.12
C ARG A 313 6.00 -15.10 -0.44
N LEU A 314 5.55 -15.74 -1.51
CA LEU A 314 4.11 -15.84 -1.77
C LEU A 314 3.46 -16.56 -0.58
N ARG A 315 2.33 -16.03 -0.09
CA ARG A 315 1.62 -16.67 1.03
C ARG A 315 1.10 -18.04 0.58
N PRO A 316 1.11 -19.08 1.44
CA PRO A 316 0.42 -20.33 1.14
C PRO A 316 -1.05 -20.08 0.75
N GLY A 317 -1.47 -20.67 -0.36
CA GLY A 317 -2.82 -20.49 -0.90
C GLY A 317 -3.11 -19.11 -1.49
N ALA A 318 -2.11 -18.24 -1.70
CA ALA A 318 -2.35 -16.84 -2.07
C ALA A 318 -3.06 -16.63 -3.40
N VAL A 319 -2.83 -17.48 -4.42
CA VAL A 319 -3.39 -17.35 -5.78
C VAL A 319 -4.39 -18.46 -6.00
#